data_AF-A0A7X9E0H6-F1
#
_entry.id   AF-A0A7X9E0H6-F1
#
_cell.length_a   1.000
_cell.length_b   1.000
_cell.length_c   1.000
_cell.angle_alpha   90.00
_cell.angle_beta   90.00
_cell.angle_gamma   90.00
#
_symmetry.space_group_name_H-M   'P 1'
#
loop_
_entity.id
_entity.type
_entity.pdbx_description
1 polymer ?
#
loop_
_entity_poly.entity_id
_entity_poly.type
_entity_poly.pdbx_seq_one_letter_code
_entity_poly.pdbx_strand_id
1 'polypeptide(L)'
;MLSQEQKQQSRQEKKEKIIRIRKTLSEMTEEQRQAVADKFGIVTVEGHLLTTHNQCFLVAQSEINFSIVGGFQQWKKAGRIVRKGEHGFLIFVPSKAKQETNSEMISDEEDVHFFTATVFDISQTEVIAKSEAA
;
A
#
# COMPACT_ATOMS: atom_id res chain seq x y z
N MET A 1 -16.29 8.15 -23.07
CA MET A 1 -15.73 9.06 -22.04
C MET A 1 -16.69 9.11 -20.86
N LEU A 2 -16.19 9.18 -19.62
CA LEU A 2 -17.05 9.35 -18.43
C LEU A 2 -17.76 10.72 -18.47
N SER A 3 -19.03 10.75 -18.08
CA SER A 3 -19.81 11.99 -17.87
C SER A 3 -19.16 12.87 -16.80
N GLN A 4 -19.42 14.19 -16.84
CA GLN A 4 -18.95 15.10 -15.78
C GLN A 4 -19.49 14.70 -14.41
N GLU A 5 -20.74 14.24 -14.33
CA GLU A 5 -21.36 13.75 -13.09
C GLU A 5 -20.64 12.53 -12.54
N GLN A 6 -20.33 11.54 -13.40
CA GLN A 6 -19.58 10.33 -13.00
C GLN A 6 -18.18 10.67 -12.49
N LYS A 7 -17.51 11.65 -13.10
CA LYS A 7 -16.21 12.13 -12.63
C LYS A 7 -16.32 12.80 -11.26
N GLN A 8 -17.40 13.54 -11.01
CA GLN A 8 -17.63 14.21 -9.74
C GLN A 8 -17.97 13.23 -8.63
N GLN A 9 -18.83 12.25 -8.90
CA GLN A 9 -19.16 11.16 -7.98
C GLN A 9 -17.88 10.39 -7.58
N SER A 10 -17.05 9.98 -8.52
CA SER A 10 -15.80 9.27 -8.20
C SER A 10 -14.83 10.09 -7.34
N ARG A 11 -14.75 11.41 -7.55
CA ARG A 11 -13.94 12.29 -6.68
C ARG A 11 -14.49 12.38 -5.27
N GLN A 12 -15.81 12.45 -5.14
CA GLN A 12 -16.49 12.52 -3.86
C GLN A 12 -16.32 11.21 -3.09
N GLU A 13 -16.52 10.06 -3.73
CA GLU A 13 -16.30 8.73 -3.14
C GLU A 13 -14.85 8.57 -2.63
N LYS A 14 -13.86 8.99 -3.43
CA LYS A 14 -12.45 8.95 -3.03
C LYS A 14 -12.19 9.83 -1.79
N LYS A 15 -12.78 11.03 -1.76
CA LYS A 15 -12.66 11.95 -0.63
C LYS A 15 -13.28 11.36 0.64
N GLU A 16 -14.48 10.82 0.54
CA GLU A 16 -15.19 10.18 1.64
C GLU A 16 -14.44 8.95 2.15
N LYS A 17 -13.87 8.15 1.26
CA LYS A 17 -13.02 7.01 1.62
C LYS A 17 -11.79 7.45 2.42
N ILE A 18 -11.10 8.51 1.99
CA ILE A 18 -9.95 9.05 2.73
C ILE A 18 -10.36 9.57 4.10
N ILE A 19 -11.49 10.28 4.20
CA ILE A 19 -12.01 10.78 5.48
C ILE A 19 -12.32 9.62 6.42
N ARG A 20 -12.96 8.56 5.92
CA ARG A 20 -13.27 7.36 6.69
C ARG A 20 -12.00 6.69 7.21
N ILE A 21 -11.01 6.45 6.35
CA ILE A 21 -9.74 5.83 6.74
C ILE A 21 -9.05 6.64 7.84
N ARG A 22 -8.95 7.97 7.67
CA ARG A 22 -8.34 8.85 8.68
C ARG A 22 -9.06 8.76 10.01
N LYS A 23 -10.40 8.81 9.99
CA LYS A 23 -11.21 8.70 11.19
C LYS A 23 -10.99 7.36 11.91
N THR A 24 -11.10 6.25 11.18
CA THR A 24 -10.86 4.90 11.73
C THR A 24 -9.49 4.82 12.40
N LEU A 25 -8.42 5.24 11.72
CA LEU A 25 -7.07 5.14 12.28
C LEU A 25 -6.82 6.07 13.47
N SER A 26 -7.49 7.23 13.51
CA SER A 26 -7.38 8.17 14.63
C SER A 26 -8.11 7.71 15.90
N GLU A 27 -9.17 6.91 15.74
CA GLU A 27 -9.99 6.40 16.85
C GLU A 27 -9.46 5.07 17.41
N MET A 28 -8.57 4.39 16.69
CA MET A 28 -7.98 3.13 17.13
C MET A 28 -6.97 3.32 18.26
N THR A 29 -7.17 2.59 19.35
CA THR A 29 -6.20 2.39 20.44
C THR A 29 -5.04 1.50 20.00
N GLU A 30 -3.94 1.51 20.75
CA GLU A 30 -2.77 0.68 20.41
C GLU A 30 -3.07 -0.81 20.55
N GLU A 31 -3.88 -1.20 21.54
CA GLU A 31 -4.33 -2.59 21.70
C GLU A 31 -5.17 -3.06 20.50
N GLN A 32 -6.05 -2.20 19.99
CA GLN A 32 -6.84 -2.50 18.79
C GLN A 32 -5.95 -2.61 17.54
N ARG A 33 -4.93 -1.76 17.42
CA ARG A 33 -3.96 -1.83 16.32
C ARG A 33 -3.17 -3.13 16.36
N GLN A 34 -2.72 -3.52 17.55
CA GLN A 34 -1.99 -4.79 17.72
C GLN A 34 -2.90 -5.99 17.44
N ALA A 35 -4.15 -5.99 17.91
CA ALA A 35 -5.11 -7.04 17.61
C ALA A 35 -5.38 -7.20 16.09
N VAL A 36 -5.38 -6.09 15.34
CA VAL A 36 -5.45 -6.14 13.87
C VAL A 36 -4.19 -6.79 13.29
N ALA A 37 -2.99 -6.39 13.75
CA ALA A 37 -1.75 -6.99 13.26
C ALA A 37 -1.65 -8.49 13.57
N ASP A 38 -2.07 -8.92 14.76
CA ASP A 38 -2.07 -10.33 15.17
C ASP A 38 -3.07 -11.15 14.35
N LYS A 39 -4.22 -10.55 14.01
CA LYS A 39 -5.27 -11.21 13.22
C LYS A 39 -4.82 -11.45 11.78
N PHE A 40 -4.21 -10.46 11.13
CA PHE A 40 -3.90 -10.53 9.70
C PHE A 40 -2.49 -11.05 9.42
N GLY A 41 -1.49 -10.65 10.22
CA GLY A 41 -0.10 -11.09 10.05
C GLY A 41 0.43 -10.83 8.64
N ILE A 42 0.13 -9.66 8.06
CA ILE A 42 0.38 -9.39 6.63
C ILE A 42 1.89 -9.36 6.36
N VAL A 43 2.34 -10.16 5.40
CA VAL A 43 3.74 -10.22 4.98
C VAL A 43 3.94 -9.65 3.57
N THR A 44 5.15 -9.21 3.28
CA THR A 44 5.55 -8.87 1.92
C THR A 44 5.77 -10.13 1.10
N VAL A 45 5.77 -10.01 -0.23
CA VAL A 45 6.14 -11.09 -1.15
C VAL A 45 7.57 -11.63 -0.93
N GLU A 46 8.42 -10.86 -0.25
CA GLU A 46 9.77 -11.27 0.16
C GLU A 46 9.78 -12.01 1.52
N GLY A 47 8.63 -12.11 2.19
CA GLY A 47 8.48 -12.80 3.48
C GLY A 47 8.67 -11.91 4.71
N HIS A 48 8.81 -10.58 4.55
CA HIS A 48 8.97 -9.66 5.67
C HIS A 48 7.62 -9.26 6.27
N LEU A 49 7.46 -9.33 7.59
CA LEU A 49 6.24 -8.87 8.26
C LEU A 49 6.09 -7.35 8.12
N LEU A 50 4.90 -6.89 7.73
CA LEU A 50 4.60 -5.46 7.71
C LEU A 50 4.46 -4.90 9.12
N THR A 51 4.81 -3.62 9.28
CA THR A 51 4.61 -2.91 10.54
C THR A 51 3.12 -2.85 10.91
N THR A 52 2.80 -2.88 12.21
CA THR A 52 1.42 -2.75 12.73
C THR A 52 0.67 -1.57 12.09
N HIS A 53 1.36 -0.44 11.90
CA HIS A 53 0.83 0.75 11.23
C HIS A 53 0.41 0.50 9.79
N ASN A 54 1.26 -0.14 8.97
CA ASN A 54 0.92 -0.45 7.60
C ASN A 54 -0.14 -1.55 7.49
N GLN A 55 -0.17 -2.50 8.42
CA GLN A 55 -1.24 -3.51 8.48
C GLN A 55 -2.60 -2.86 8.74
N CYS A 56 -2.70 -1.99 9.76
CA CYS A 56 -3.91 -1.24 10.05
C CYS A 56 -4.32 -0.35 8.88
N PHE A 57 -3.36 0.31 8.23
CA PHE A 57 -3.65 1.19 7.10
C PHE A 57 -4.21 0.41 5.90
N LEU A 58 -3.69 -0.78 5.61
CA LEU A 58 -4.23 -1.65 4.55
C LEU A 58 -5.67 -2.09 4.86
N VAL A 59 -5.90 -2.60 6.07
CA VAL A 59 -7.22 -3.08 6.52
C VAL A 59 -8.25 -1.95 6.54
N ALA A 60 -7.85 -0.71 6.85
CA ALA A 60 -8.76 0.43 6.78
C ALA A 60 -9.18 0.80 5.34
N GLN A 61 -8.39 0.43 4.33
CA GLN A 61 -8.64 0.77 2.92
C GLN A 61 -9.61 -0.19 2.22
N SER A 62 -9.80 -1.40 2.74
CA SER A 62 -10.60 -2.44 2.08
C SER A 62 -11.01 -3.56 3.03
N GLU A 63 -12.10 -4.24 2.69
CA GLU A 63 -12.61 -5.39 3.42
C GLU A 63 -11.97 -6.72 2.97
N ILE A 64 -10.99 -6.68 2.06
CA ILE A 64 -10.30 -7.89 1.64
C ILE A 64 -9.48 -8.50 2.79
N ASN A 65 -9.36 -9.83 2.77
CA ASN A 65 -8.51 -10.53 3.72
C ASN A 65 -7.06 -10.52 3.25
N PHE A 66 -6.33 -9.46 3.59
CA PHE A 66 -4.92 -9.32 3.25
C PHE A 66 -4.08 -10.46 3.83
N SER A 67 -3.14 -10.97 3.04
CA SER A 67 -2.23 -12.03 3.48
C SER A 67 -0.79 -11.77 3.05
N ILE A 68 -0.54 -11.72 1.74
CA ILE A 68 0.76 -11.45 1.16
C ILE A 68 0.61 -10.28 0.20
N VAL A 69 1.40 -9.23 0.41
CA VAL A 69 1.36 -8.03 -0.42
C VAL A 69 2.68 -7.75 -1.12
N GLY A 70 2.61 -7.14 -2.29
CA GLY A 70 3.79 -6.75 -3.04
C GLY A 70 3.50 -5.64 -4.03
N GLY A 71 4.52 -4.86 -4.37
CA GLY A 71 4.46 -3.94 -5.50
C GLY A 71 4.33 -4.70 -6.82
N PHE A 72 3.78 -4.04 -7.84
CA PHE A 72 3.55 -4.66 -9.16
C PHE A 72 4.80 -5.33 -9.75
N GLN A 73 5.96 -4.68 -9.63
CA GLN A 73 7.24 -5.25 -10.10
C GLN A 73 7.74 -6.39 -9.22
N GLN A 74 7.47 -6.36 -7.91
CA GLN A 74 7.84 -7.47 -7.03
C GLN A 74 7.01 -8.71 -7.36
N TRP A 75 5.71 -8.57 -7.65
CA TRP A 75 4.88 -9.69 -8.12
C TRP A 75 5.42 -10.28 -9.42
N LYS A 76 5.78 -9.45 -10.40
CA LYS A 76 6.38 -9.93 -11.67
C LYS A 76 7.65 -10.74 -11.43
N LYS A 77 8.53 -10.28 -10.54
CA LYS A 77 9.75 -11.02 -10.14
C LYS A 77 9.42 -12.34 -9.46
N ALA A 78 8.34 -12.38 -8.68
CA ALA A 78 7.82 -13.58 -8.03
C ALA A 78 7.01 -14.51 -8.96
N GLY A 79 7.02 -14.27 -10.27
CA GLY A 79 6.31 -15.12 -11.25
C GLY A 79 4.80 -14.92 -11.29
N ARG A 80 4.29 -13.83 -10.71
CA ARG A 80 2.87 -13.47 -10.71
C ARG A 80 2.64 -12.12 -11.37
N ILE A 81 1.43 -11.88 -11.85
CA ILE A 81 1.04 -10.58 -12.40
C ILE A 81 -0.30 -10.14 -11.81
N VAL A 82 -0.43 -8.85 -11.55
CA VAL A 82 -1.69 -8.26 -11.09
C VAL A 82 -2.71 -8.31 -12.22
N ARG A 83 -3.92 -8.80 -11.93
CA ARG A 83 -4.99 -8.93 -12.93
C ARG A 83 -5.44 -7.56 -13.43
N LYS A 84 -5.90 -7.50 -14.68
CA LYS A 84 -6.39 -6.26 -15.29
C LYS A 84 -7.66 -5.79 -14.56
N GLY A 85 -7.69 -4.52 -14.17
CA GLY A 85 -8.83 -3.90 -13.48
C GLY A 85 -8.72 -3.89 -11.96
N GLU A 86 -7.70 -4.56 -11.40
CA GLU A 86 -7.43 -4.51 -9.97
C GLU A 86 -6.92 -3.13 -9.52
N HIS A 87 -7.31 -2.75 -8.31
CA HIS A 87 -6.89 -1.50 -7.69
C HIS A 87 -5.87 -1.77 -6.59
N GLY A 88 -4.78 -0.99 -6.59
CA GLY A 88 -3.75 -1.09 -5.56
C GLY A 88 -4.15 -0.38 -4.26
N PHE A 89 -3.48 -0.77 -3.20
CA PHE A 89 -3.59 -0.20 -1.85
C PHE A 89 -2.32 0.56 -1.49
N LEU A 90 -2.44 1.50 -0.56
CA LEU A 90 -1.32 2.34 -0.14
C LEU A 90 -0.69 1.82 1.15
N ILE A 91 0.63 1.89 1.23
CA ILE A 91 1.41 1.74 2.47
C ILE A 91 2.35 2.93 2.63
N PHE A 92 2.76 3.23 3.85
CA PHE A 92 3.82 4.21 4.13
C PHE A 92 5.18 3.54 4.06
N VAL A 93 6.09 4.16 3.31
CA VAL A 93 7.47 3.70 3.13
C VAL A 93 8.41 4.86 3.44
N PRO A 94 9.48 4.63 4.23
CA PRO A 94 10.49 5.66 4.46
C PRO A 94 11.26 5.93 3.16
N SER A 95 11.42 7.20 2.83
CA SER A 95 12.36 7.69 1.82
C SER A 95 13.66 8.06 2.52
N LYS A 96 14.76 7.45 2.08
CA LYS A 96 16.08 8.01 2.37
C LYS A 96 16.25 9.20 1.44
N ALA A 97 16.34 10.41 1.98
CA ALA A 97 16.72 11.57 1.19
C ALA A 97 18.04 11.22 0.47
N LYS A 98 18.09 11.37 -0.86
CA LYS A 98 19.38 11.41 -1.54
C LYS A 98 20.05 12.69 -1.06
N GLN A 99 21.14 12.58 -0.31
CA GLN A 99 22.03 13.72 -0.10
C GLN A 99 22.49 14.20 -1.47
N GLU A 100 21.94 15.31 -1.95
CA GLU A 100 22.56 16.05 -3.04
C GLU A 100 23.79 16.74 -2.45
N THR A 101 24.97 16.29 -2.88
CA THR A 101 26.24 16.94 -2.59
C THR A 101 26.27 18.27 -3.34
N ASN A 102 25.76 19.33 -2.74
CA ASN A 102 26.19 20.68 -3.06
C ASN A 102 26.29 21.51 -1.77
N SER A 103 27.44 22.13 -1.63
CA SER A 103 28.00 22.71 -0.42
C SER A 103 27.18 23.85 0.16
N GLU A 104 27.37 24.05 1.47
CA GLU A 104 26.92 25.18 2.28
C GLU A 104 25.42 25.22 2.60
N MET A 105 25.00 24.36 3.54
CA MET A 105 24.19 24.70 4.71
C MET A 105 24.15 23.46 5.61
N ILE A 106 24.67 23.58 6.82
CA ILE A 106 24.51 22.56 7.87
C ILE A 106 23.04 22.63 8.27
N SER A 107 22.21 21.75 7.70
CA SER A 107 20.87 21.48 8.21
C SER A 107 20.99 20.34 9.21
N ASP A 108 20.66 20.65 10.45
CA ASP A 108 20.52 19.69 11.54
C ASP A 108 19.49 18.60 11.17
N GLU A 109 19.80 17.36 11.58
CA GLU A 109 18.96 16.16 11.55
C GLU A 109 18.60 15.57 10.16
N GLU A 110 18.92 14.28 9.98
CA GLU A 110 18.52 13.49 8.80
C GLU A 110 17.00 13.31 8.78
N ASP A 111 16.26 14.27 8.24
CA ASP A 111 14.80 14.22 8.16
C ASP A 111 14.33 12.97 7.38
N VAL A 112 13.82 11.97 8.10
CA VAL A 112 13.20 10.78 7.50
C VAL A 112 11.82 11.16 6.98
N HIS A 113 11.71 11.25 5.66
CA HIS A 113 10.45 11.52 4.99
C HIS A 113 9.71 10.22 4.68
N PHE A 114 8.38 10.20 4.80
CA PHE A 114 7.56 9.08 4.36
C PHE A 114 6.79 9.43 3.10
N PHE A 115 6.72 8.48 2.17
CA PHE A 115 5.84 8.56 1.01
C PHE A 115 4.93 7.34 0.95
N THR A 116 3.87 7.45 0.15
CA THR A 116 2.95 6.33 -0.08
C THR A 116 3.40 5.49 -1.26
N ALA A 117 3.58 4.19 -1.05
CA ALA A 117 3.82 3.22 -2.11
C ALA A 117 2.54 2.41 -2.40
N THR A 118 2.37 1.97 -3.65
CA THR A 118 1.23 1.13 -4.06
C THR A 118 1.59 -0.36 -4.00
N VAL A 119 0.78 -1.15 -3.32
CA VAL A 119 0.90 -2.61 -3.19
C VAL A 119 -0.40 -3.30 -3.60
N PHE A 120 -0.29 -4.59 -3.91
CA PHE A 120 -1.40 -5.46 -4.29
C PHE A 120 -1.35 -6.72 -3.45
N ASP A 121 -2.51 -7.21 -3.03
CA ASP A 121 -2.63 -8.48 -2.34
C ASP A 121 -2.50 -9.65 -3.33
N ILE A 122 -2.03 -10.79 -2.85
CA ILE A 122 -1.87 -12.01 -3.63
C ILE A 122 -3.17 -12.45 -4.32
N SER A 123 -4.33 -12.23 -3.70
CA SER A 123 -5.65 -12.55 -4.26
C SER A 123 -5.96 -11.77 -5.54
N GLN A 124 -5.29 -10.64 -5.77
CA GLN A 124 -5.40 -9.78 -6.97
C GLN A 124 -4.46 -10.22 -8.11
N THR A 125 -3.68 -11.28 -7.91
CA THR A 125 -2.64 -11.70 -8.84
C THR A 125 -2.87 -13.10 -9.36
N GLU A 126 -2.38 -13.37 -10.57
CA GLU A 126 -2.38 -14.69 -11.21
C GLU A 126 -0.96 -15.12 -11.57
N VAL A 127 -0.75 -16.42 -11.73
CA VAL A 127 0.56 -16.96 -12.12
C VAL A 127 0.81 -16.64 -13.58
N ILE A 128 2.01 -16.15 -13.89
CA ILE A 128 2.43 -15.98 -15.27
C ILE A 128 2.65 -17.37 -15.86
N ALA A 129 1.69 -17.85 -16.65
CA ALA A 129 1.92 -19.03 -17.47
C ALA A 129 3.10 -18.70 -18.40
N LYS A 130 4.23 -19.40 -18.22
CA LYS A 130 5.25 -19.44 -19.26
C LYS A 130 4.57 -20.05 -20.47
N SER A 131 4.25 -19.25 -21.48
CA SER A 131 3.98 -19.80 -22.79
C SER A 131 5.24 -20.56 -23.19
N GLU A 132 5.19 -21.88 -23.24
CA GLU A 132 6.14 -22.66 -24.00
C GLU A 132 6.07 -22.15 -25.44
N ALA A 133 6.99 -21.25 -25.78
CA ALA A 133 7.18 -20.82 -27.15
C ALA A 133 7.85 -22.00 -27.87
N ALA A 134 7.01 -22.72 -28.61
CA ALA A 134 7.40 -23.66 -29.66
C ALA A 134 8.19 -22.95 -30.79
#